data_AF-A0A3D6CZ34-F1
#
_entry.id   AF-A0A3D6CZ34-F1
#
_cell.length_a   1.000
_cell.length_b   1.000
_cell.length_c   1.000
_cell.angle_alpha   90.00
_cell.angle_beta   90.00
_cell.angle_gamma   90.00
#
_symmetry.space_group_name_H-M   'P 1'
#
loop_
_entity.id
_entity.type
_entity.pdbx_description
1 polymer ?
#
loop_
_entity_poly.entity_id
_entity_poly.type
_entity_poly.pdbx_seq_one_letter_code
_entity_poly.pdbx_strand_id
1 'polypeptide(L)'
;HIVGGGSRNRLLNQWTANALNRKVVTGPIEATAAGNILIQALALGHLDSIEDARQVISNSFPTETFVPVDQSKWDDAFERFQSLESSTSR
;
A
#
# COMPACT_ATOMS: atom_id res chain seq x y z
N HIS A 1 -0.01 -2.52 -2.38
CA HIS A 1 -0.67 -2.31 -1.08
C HIS A 1 0.20 -1.41 -0.23
N ILE A 2 -0.38 -0.55 0.61
CA ILE A 2 0.35 0.23 1.62
C ILE A 2 -0.16 -0.21 2.99
N VAL A 3 0.74 -0.70 3.83
CA VAL A 3 0.44 -1.17 5.19
C VAL A 3 1.17 -0.31 6.22
N GLY A 4 0.97 -0.56 7.51
CA GLY A 4 1.70 0.18 8.55
C GLY A 4 1.13 1.57 8.81
N GLY A 5 1.86 2.39 9.57
CA GLY A 5 1.44 3.76 9.90
C GLY A 5 1.21 4.67 8.68
N GLY A 6 1.96 4.45 7.59
CA GLY A 6 1.81 5.20 6.33
C GLY A 6 0.45 5.01 5.66
N SER A 7 -0.19 3.85 5.86
CA SER A 7 -1.52 3.55 5.33
C SER A 7 -2.62 4.51 5.82
N ARG A 8 -2.40 5.22 6.93
CA ARG A 8 -3.34 6.20 7.50
C ARG A 8 -3.38 7.53 6.75
N ASN A 9 -2.34 7.87 5.99
CA ASN A 9 -2.28 9.17 5.31
C ASN A 9 -2.97 9.10 3.94
N ARG A 10 -4.28 9.38 3.94
CA ARG A 10 -5.13 9.37 2.73
C ARG A 10 -4.54 10.19 1.57
N LEU A 11 -4.03 11.38 1.85
CA LEU A 11 -3.49 12.27 0.82
C LEU A 11 -2.26 11.66 0.15
N LEU A 12 -1.30 11.16 0.95
CA LEU A 12 -0.13 10.49 0.42
C LEU A 12 -0.49 9.21 -0.34
N ASN A 13 -1.49 8.45 0.11
CA ASN A 13 -1.96 7.25 -0.58
C ASN A 13 -2.60 7.58 -1.94
N GLN A 14 -3.41 8.64 -2.02
CA GLN A 14 -4.00 9.12 -3.27
C GLN A 14 -2.91 9.62 -4.22
N TRP A 15 -1.96 10.42 -3.73
CA TRP A 15 -0.81 10.88 -4.49
C TRP A 15 0.05 9.72 -5.00
N THR A 16 0.24 8.68 -4.19
CA THR A 16 0.94 7.46 -4.61
C THR A 16 0.19 6.76 -5.75
N ALA A 17 -1.14 6.67 -5.68
CA ALA A 17 -1.95 6.09 -6.75
C ALA A 17 -1.83 6.89 -8.05
N ASN A 18 -1.87 8.22 -7.94
CA ASN A 18 -1.77 9.14 -9.07
C ASN A 18 -0.38 9.07 -9.72
N ALA A 19 0.68 9.18 -8.92
CA ALA A 19 2.07 9.17 -9.39
C ALA A 19 2.46 7.87 -10.06
N LEU A 20 1.98 6.73 -9.55
CA LEU A 20 2.30 5.40 -10.10
C LEU A 20 1.34 4.97 -11.21
N ASN A 21 0.28 5.73 -11.46
CA ASN A 21 -0.86 5.32 -12.27
C ASN A 21 -1.36 3.90 -11.97
N ARG A 22 -1.46 3.58 -10.68
CA ARG A 22 -1.87 2.25 -10.20
C ARG A 22 -2.85 2.36 -9.05
N LYS A 23 -3.80 1.43 -9.00
CA LYS A 23 -4.67 1.25 -7.85
C LYS A 23 -3.84 0.99 -6.59
N VAL A 24 -4.08 1.77 -5.54
CA VAL A 24 -3.47 1.58 -4.23
C VAL A 24 -4.54 1.08 -3.27
N VAL A 25 -4.28 -0.05 -2.63
CA VAL A 25 -5.10 -0.57 -1.53
C VAL A 25 -4.32 -0.39 -0.23
N THR A 26 -4.96 0.19 0.79
CA THR A 26 -4.32 0.49 2.08
C THR A 26 -4.86 -0.39 3.19
N GLY A 27 -4.00 -0.66 4.17
CA GLY A 27 -4.30 -1.49 5.33
C GLY A 27 -3.83 -2.95 5.20
N PRO A 28 -3.73 -3.67 6.33
CA PRO A 28 -3.96 -3.18 7.70
C PRO A 28 -2.79 -2.36 8.27
N ILE A 29 -3.07 -1.54 9.29
CA ILE A 29 -2.04 -0.78 10.01
C ILE A 29 -1.06 -1.74 10.70
N GLU A 30 -1.58 -2.77 11.37
CA GLU A 30 -0.77 -3.74 12.12
C GLU A 30 -0.45 -5.00 11.29
N ALA A 31 -0.11 -4.85 10.01
CA ALA A 31 0.11 -5.98 9.09
C ALA A 31 1.17 -6.97 9.57
N THR A 32 2.24 -6.50 10.20
CA THR A 32 3.30 -7.36 10.74
C THR A 32 2.77 -8.25 11.88
N ALA A 33 2.04 -7.66 12.83
CA ALA A 33 1.48 -8.40 13.96
C ALA A 33 0.40 -9.39 13.50
N ALA A 34 -0.51 -8.94 12.63
CA ALA A 34 -1.55 -9.81 12.06
C ALA A 34 -0.95 -10.98 11.28
N GLY A 35 0.06 -10.74 10.43
CA GLY A 35 0.75 -11.79 9.69
C GLY A 35 1.44 -12.81 10.59
N ASN A 36 2.04 -12.36 11.70
CA ASN A 36 2.67 -13.24 12.68
C ASN A 36 1.66 -14.15 13.40
N ILE A 37 0.49 -13.63 13.78
CA ILE A 37 -0.59 -14.42 14.37
C ILE A 37 -1.11 -15.46 13.36
N LEU A 38 -1.35 -15.04 12.12
CA LEU A 38 -1.94 -15.90 11.09
C LEU A 38 -1.01 -17.06 10.70
N ILE A 39 0.29 -16.82 10.57
CA ILE A 39 1.22 -17.91 10.23
C ILE A 39 1.38 -18.90 11.39
N GLN A 40 1.27 -18.46 12.64
CA GLN A 40 1.23 -19.35 13.80
C GLN A 40 -0.07 -20.16 13.84
N ALA A 41 -1.21 -19.52 13.56
CA ALA A 41 -2.50 -20.21 13.46
C ALA A 41 -2.48 -21.30 12.38
N LEU A 42 -1.89 -21.01 11.22
CA LEU A 42 -1.67 -22.00 10.16
C LEU A 42 -0.77 -23.16 10.64
N ALA A 43 0.35 -22.85 11.29
CA ALA A 43 1.29 -23.87 11.79
C ALA A 43 0.68 -24.78 12.88
N LEU A 44 -0.28 -24.26 13.66
CA LEU A 44 -1.01 -25.00 14.68
C LEU A 44 -2.25 -25.73 14.13
N GLY A 45 -2.53 -25.63 12.83
CA GLY A 45 -3.69 -26.26 12.19
C GLY A 45 -5.03 -25.59 12.50
N HIS A 46 -5.03 -24.32 12.92
CA HIS A 46 -6.24 -23.51 13.09
C HIS A 46 -6.75 -22.90 11.77
N LEU A 47 -5.92 -22.90 10.72
CA LEU A 47 -6.28 -22.53 9.36
C LEU A 47 -5.80 -23.63 8.43
N ASP A 48 -6.56 -23.94 7.38
CA ASP A 48 -6.24 -25.03 6.47
C ASP A 48 -5.26 -24.59 5.37
N SER A 49 -5.20 -23.28 5.09
CA SER A 49 -4.39 -22.74 4.00
C SER A 49 -4.00 -21.26 4.18
N ILE A 50 -3.07 -20.80 3.34
CA ILE A 50 -2.74 -19.37 3.19
C ILE A 50 -3.96 -18.59 2.66
N GLU A 51 -4.84 -19.22 1.89
CA GLU A 51 -6.04 -18.56 1.38
C GLU A 51 -7.02 -18.25 2.52
N ASP A 52 -7.21 -19.19 3.46
CA ASP A 52 -8.00 -18.94 4.67
C ASP A 52 -7.40 -17.80 5.50
N ALA A 53 -6.07 -17.76 5.63
CA ALA A 53 -5.38 -16.66 6.30
C ALA A 53 -5.64 -15.30 5.61
N ARG A 54 -5.68 -15.27 4.26
CA ARG A 54 -6.04 -14.06 3.50
C ARG A 54 -7.49 -13.65 3.70
N GLN A 55 -8.41 -14.61 3.78
CA GLN A 55 -9.82 -14.32 4.05
C GLN A 55 -10.02 -13.78 5.48
N VAL A 56 -9.29 -14.34 6.45
CA VAL A 56 -9.30 -13.84 7.83
C VAL A 56 -8.79 -12.41 7.89
N ILE A 57 -7.64 -12.10 7.26
CA ILE A 57 -7.10 -10.73 7.31
C ILE A 57 -8.01 -9.72 6.59
N SER A 58 -8.64 -10.09 5.47
CA SER A 58 -9.57 -9.21 4.76
C SER A 58 -10.84 -8.93 5.55
N ASN A 59 -11.30 -9.90 6.35
CA ASN A 59 -12.50 -9.76 7.17
C ASN A 59 -12.23 -9.06 8.51
N SER A 60 -10.97 -8.98 8.94
CA SER A 60 -10.59 -8.46 10.26
C SER A 60 -10.29 -6.97 10.26
N PHE A 61 -9.88 -6.39 9.12
CA PHE A 61 -9.44 -5.01 9.04
C PHE A 61 -10.06 -4.27 7.85
N PRO A 62 -10.49 -3.01 8.03
CA PRO A 62 -10.94 -2.21 6.90
C PRO A 62 -9.76 -1.96 5.95
N THR A 63 -10.06 -1.99 4.65
CA THR A 63 -9.15 -1.55 3.61
C THR A 63 -9.78 -0.40 2.85
N GLU A 64 -8.94 0.48 2.31
CA GLU A 64 -9.39 1.56 1.45
C GLU A 64 -8.67 1.47 0.10
N THR A 65 -9.40 1.78 -0.97
CA THR A 65 -8.88 1.74 -2.33
C THR A 65 -8.83 3.15 -2.91
N PHE A 66 -7.67 3.53 -3.42
CA PHE A 66 -7.40 4.78 -4.13
C PHE A 66 -7.14 4.45 -5.59
N VAL A 67 -7.89 5.07 -6.49
CA VAL A 67 -7.70 4.95 -7.95
C VAL A 67 -6.96 6.19 -8.46
N PRO A 68 -6.11 6.07 -9.49
CA PRO A 68 -5.37 7.21 -10.03
C PRO A 68 -6.29 8.31 -10.54
N VAL A 69 -5.95 9.57 -10.23
CA VAL A 69 -6.54 10.79 -10.79
C VAL A 69 -5.42 11.78 -11.13
N ASP A 70 -5.68 12.76 -11.99
CA ASP A 70 -4.74 13.86 -12.30
C ASP A 70 -3.32 13.40 -12.69
N GLN A 71 -3.19 12.30 -13.45
CA GLN A 71 -1.89 11.69 -13.78
C GLN A 71 -0.94 12.68 -14.46
N SER A 72 -1.45 13.52 -15.38
CA SER A 72 -0.62 14.50 -16.10
C SER A 72 0.13 15.45 -15.16
N LYS A 73 -0.49 15.85 -14.03
CA LYS A 73 0.18 16.71 -13.04
C LYS A 73 1.37 16.02 -12.38
N TRP A 74 1.32 14.69 -12.25
CA TRP A 74 2.39 13.89 -11.69
C TRP A 74 3.49 13.64 -12.71
N ASP A 75 3.14 13.46 -13.98
CA ASP A 75 4.10 13.37 -15.08
C ASP A 75 4.90 14.68 -15.17
N ASP A 76 4.23 15.84 -15.20
CA ASP A 76 4.87 17.17 -15.21
C ASP A 76 5.79 17.37 -13.99
N ALA A 77 5.34 16.95 -12.80
CA ALA A 77 6.11 17.06 -11.58
C ALA A 77 7.36 16.16 -11.60
N PHE A 78 7.27 14.98 -12.19
CA PHE A 78 8.39 14.05 -12.33
C PHE A 78 9.43 14.57 -13.33
N GLU A 79 9.00 15.13 -14.46
CA GLU A 79 9.90 15.81 -15.41
C GLU A 79 10.66 16.95 -14.73
N ARG A 80 9.95 17.78 -13.93
CA ARG A 80 10.59 18.82 -13.13
C ARG A 80 11.61 18.25 -12.15
N PHE A 81 11.28 17.16 -11.44
CA PHE A 81 12.20 16.51 -10.50
C PHE A 81 13.48 16.04 -11.20
N GLN A 82 13.37 15.39 -12.37
CA GLN A 82 14.52 14.95 -13.17
C GLN A 82 15.40 16.12 -13.60
N SER A 83 14.80 17.25 -13.99
CA SER A 83 15.56 18.46 -14.35
C SER A 83 16.40 18.98 -13.17
N LEU A 84 15.86 18.94 -11.94
CA LEU A 84 16.57 19.38 -10.73
C LEU A 84 17.72 18.43 -10.36
N GLU A 85 17.50 17.12 -10.48
CA GLU A 85 18.54 16.12 -10.22
C GLU A 85 19.72 16.30 -11.18
N SER A 86 19.44 16.48 -12.48
CA SER A 86 20.47 16.73 -13.49
C SER A 86 21.25 18.04 -13.28
N SER A 87 20.64 19.02 -12.62
CA SER A 87 21.28 20.31 -12.29
C SER A 87 22.12 20.26 -11.01
N THR A 88 21.85 19.29 -10.13
CA THR A 88 22.51 19.13 -8.82
C THR A 88 23.72 18.19 -8.91
N SER A 89 23.80 17.32 -9.92
CA SER A 89 25.00 16.49 -10.20
C SER A 89 26.14 17.23 -10.92
N ARG A 90 26.26 18.56 -10.76
CA ARG A 90 27.41 19.36 -11.22
C ARG A 90 28.20 19.93 -10.06
#